data_AF-A0A7C3TUQ3-F1
#
_entry.id   AF-A0A7C3TUQ3-F1
#
_cell.length_a   1.000
_cell.length_b   1.000
_cell.length_c   1.000
_cell.angle_alpha   90.00
_cell.angle_beta   90.00
_cell.angle_gamma   90.00
#
_symmetry.space_group_name_H-M   'P 1'
#
loop_
_entity.id
_entity.type
_entity.pdbx_description
1 polymer ?
#
loop_
_entity_poly.entity_id
_entity_poly.type
_entity_poly.pdbx_seq_one_letter_code
_entity_poly.pdbx_strand_id
1 'polypeptide(L)'
;MGPYALRQRGVLLLFLILLFFMGVRLEFLRHHPAKAVAKSIPPSPFIVEARGIAGRPALLNYTHAPTFDQILQDTESSTAVSFGPAARPDFTRSREISLTFFFDSEGRLRYREGPCSVKTLWILGRPLPLNRATAEELALLPGIGPVLAARITAFRTDRGGFTSLHQLMEIKGIKEKTFKKIKAYLTL
;
A
#
# COMPACT_ATOMS: atom_id res chain seq x y z
N MET A 1 -13.56 -32.12 -66.55
CA MET A 1 -13.54 -31.02 -65.56
C MET A 1 -13.13 -31.61 -64.22
N GLY A 2 -11.87 -31.42 -63.80
CA GLY A 2 -11.28 -32.17 -62.69
C GLY A 2 -11.65 -31.62 -61.29
N PRO A 3 -11.69 -32.47 -60.26
CA PRO A 3 -12.14 -32.14 -58.89
C PRO A 3 -11.23 -31.14 -58.14
N TYR A 4 -10.11 -30.72 -58.74
CA TYR A 4 -9.15 -29.78 -58.16
C TYR A 4 -9.57 -28.31 -58.28
N ALA A 5 -10.46 -27.97 -59.22
CA ALA A 5 -10.86 -26.59 -59.47
C ALA A 5 -11.77 -25.98 -58.38
N LEU A 6 -12.59 -26.80 -57.71
CA LEU A 6 -13.46 -26.32 -56.61
C LEU A 6 -12.67 -26.05 -55.32
N ARG A 7 -11.66 -26.88 -55.02
CA ARG A 7 -10.86 -26.75 -53.79
C ARG A 7 -9.97 -25.50 -53.81
N GLN A 8 -9.40 -25.14 -54.97
CA GLN A 8 -8.61 -23.91 -55.10
C GLN A 8 -9.45 -22.63 -54.98
N ARG A 9 -10.70 -22.65 -55.48
CA ARG A 9 -11.62 -21.51 -55.38
C ARG A 9 -12.03 -21.20 -53.94
N GLY A 10 -12.25 -22.23 -53.11
CA GLY A 10 -12.57 -22.05 -51.68
C GLY A 10 -11.41 -21.45 -50.87
N VAL A 11 -10.17 -21.87 -51.15
CA VAL A 11 -8.97 -21.34 -50.48
C VAL A 11 -8.73 -19.87 -50.87
N LEU A 12 -8.91 -19.52 -52.15
CA LEU A 12 -8.76 -18.14 -52.61
C LEU A 12 -9.80 -17.20 -51.99
N LEU A 13 -11.05 -17.65 -51.87
CA LEU A 13 -12.12 -16.86 -51.24
C LEU A 13 -11.82 -16.59 -49.76
N LEU A 14 -11.32 -17.60 -49.03
CA LEU A 14 -10.97 -17.47 -47.62
C LEU A 14 -9.79 -16.52 -47.41
N PHE A 15 -8.81 -16.54 -48.32
CA PHE A 15 -7.69 -15.60 -48.32
C PHE A 15 -8.14 -14.16 -48.60
N LEU A 16 -9.04 -13.95 -49.56
CA LEU A 16 -9.62 -12.63 -49.87
C LEU A 16 -10.44 -12.07 -48.69
N ILE A 17 -11.21 -12.92 -48.00
CA ILE A 17 -11.95 -12.55 -46.79
C ILE A 17 -10.98 -12.13 -45.68
N LEU A 18 -9.90 -12.89 -45.46
CA LEU A 18 -8.90 -12.56 -44.46
C LEU A 18 -8.22 -11.21 -44.77
N LEU A 19 -7.86 -10.97 -46.03
CA LEU A 19 -7.28 -9.70 -46.48
C LEU A 19 -8.26 -8.54 -46.31
N PHE A 20 -9.55 -8.74 -46.59
CA PHE A 20 -10.59 -7.75 -46.36
C PHE A 20 -10.71 -7.40 -44.88
N PHE A 21 -10.80 -8.39 -43.99
CA PHE A 21 -10.87 -8.14 -42.54
C PHE A 21 -9.58 -7.51 -41.99
N MET A 22 -8.42 -7.89 -42.53
CA MET A 22 -7.15 -7.29 -42.15
C MET A 22 -7.07 -5.82 -42.61
N GLY A 23 -7.53 -5.52 -43.84
CA GLY A 23 -7.63 -4.16 -44.37
C GLY A 23 -8.58 -3.28 -43.56
N VAL A 24 -9.79 -3.77 -43.27
CA VAL A 24 -10.77 -3.05 -42.41
C VAL A 24 -10.20 -2.80 -41.02
N ARG A 25 -9.49 -3.77 -40.44
CA ARG A 25 -8.83 -3.61 -39.13
C ARG A 25 -7.70 -2.58 -39.17
N LEU A 26 -6.91 -2.54 -40.24
CA LEU A 26 -5.88 -1.50 -40.42
C LEU A 26 -6.49 -0.11 -40.61
N GLU A 27 -7.55 0.01 -41.41
CA GLU A 27 -8.24 1.28 -41.69
C GLU A 27 -8.89 1.84 -40.42
N PHE A 28 -9.49 0.96 -39.60
CA PHE A 28 -10.07 1.30 -38.29
C PHE A 28 -9.04 1.82 -37.30
N LEU A 29 -7.86 1.20 -37.23
CA LEU A 29 -6.75 1.66 -36.39
C LEU A 29 -6.14 3.00 -36.88
N ARG A 30 -6.24 3.29 -38.18
CA ARG A 30 -5.76 4.54 -38.77
C ARG A 30 -6.68 5.73 -38.47
N HIS A 31 -8.00 5.53 -38.46
CA HIS A 31 -8.99 6.57 -38.20
C HIS A 31 -9.34 6.73 -36.72
N HIS A 32 -9.09 5.70 -35.90
CA HIS A 32 -9.22 5.76 -34.44
C HIS A 32 -7.88 5.42 -33.78
N PRO A 33 -6.89 6.33 -33.79
CA PRO A 33 -5.76 6.18 -32.89
C PRO A 33 -6.33 6.11 -31.48
N ALA A 34 -5.99 5.07 -30.72
CA ALA A 34 -6.32 5.00 -29.30
C ALA A 34 -5.80 6.29 -28.66
N LYS A 35 -6.70 7.24 -28.36
CA LYS A 35 -6.35 8.39 -27.54
C LYS A 35 -5.92 7.80 -26.21
N ALA A 36 -4.62 7.77 -25.98
CA ALA A 36 -4.06 7.54 -24.66
C ALA A 36 -4.55 8.70 -23.79
N VAL A 37 -5.72 8.54 -23.19
CA VAL A 37 -6.09 9.31 -22.01
C VAL A 37 -5.02 8.91 -21.01
N ALA A 38 -4.03 9.77 -20.81
CA ALA A 38 -3.10 9.66 -19.71
C ALA A 38 -3.98 9.59 -18.46
N LYS A 39 -4.18 8.37 -17.95
CA LYS A 39 -4.92 8.14 -16.72
C LYS A 39 -4.10 8.86 -15.67
N SER A 40 -4.51 10.08 -15.32
CA SER A 40 -3.90 10.84 -14.25
C SER A 40 -3.92 9.90 -13.06
N ILE A 41 -2.74 9.51 -12.60
CA ILE A 41 -2.62 8.71 -11.39
C ILE A 41 -3.28 9.58 -10.32
N PRO A 42 -4.41 9.16 -9.72
CA PRO A 42 -5.06 9.97 -8.71
C PRO A 42 -4.03 10.24 -7.61
N PRO A 43 -3.98 11.45 -7.06
CA PRO A 43 -3.00 11.77 -6.03
C PRO A 43 -3.15 10.79 -4.88
N SER A 44 -2.04 10.30 -4.31
CA SER A 44 -2.05 9.33 -3.22
C SER A 44 -3.02 9.78 -2.12
N PRO A 45 -3.90 8.91 -1.61
CA PRO A 45 -4.85 9.31 -0.58
C PRO A 45 -4.14 9.80 0.68
N PHE A 46 -4.82 10.65 1.45
CA PHE A 46 -4.44 10.94 2.84
C PHE A 46 -4.93 9.80 3.71
N ILE A 47 -4.02 9.19 4.44
CA ILE A 47 -4.30 8.07 5.34
C ILE A 47 -4.09 8.55 6.78
N VAL A 48 -5.13 8.40 7.59
CA VAL A 48 -5.12 8.74 9.01
C VAL A 48 -5.40 7.49 9.83
N GLU A 49 -4.42 7.08 10.64
CA GLU A 49 -4.62 6.06 11.66
C GLU A 49 -5.01 6.72 12.98
N ALA A 50 -6.31 6.71 13.29
CA ALA A 50 -6.86 7.26 14.53
C ALA A 50 -6.86 6.20 15.64
N ARG A 51 -6.34 6.55 16.83
CA ARG A 51 -6.28 5.67 18.02
C ARG A 51 -6.80 6.39 19.28
N GLY A 52 -7.44 5.67 20.19
CA GLY A 52 -7.71 6.14 21.55
C GLY A 52 -9.13 6.65 21.85
N ILE A 53 -9.88 7.20 20.88
CA ILE A 53 -11.22 7.77 21.15
C ILE A 53 -12.36 6.76 21.00
N ALA A 54 -12.22 5.76 20.13
CA ALA A 54 -13.32 4.85 19.74
C ALA A 54 -13.18 3.43 20.30
N GLY A 55 -12.24 3.19 21.24
CA GLY A 55 -11.89 1.84 21.71
C GLY A 55 -11.25 0.92 20.65
N ARG A 56 -11.33 1.27 19.36
CA ARG A 56 -10.73 0.57 18.23
C ARG A 56 -9.90 1.54 17.37
N PRO A 57 -8.69 1.15 16.93
CA PRO A 57 -7.94 1.89 15.93
C PRO A 57 -8.73 1.93 14.61
N ALA A 58 -8.88 3.11 14.01
CA ALA A 58 -9.53 3.30 12.72
C ALA A 58 -8.52 3.75 11.66
N LEU A 59 -8.59 3.16 10.47
CA LEU A 59 -7.78 3.56 9.32
C LEU A 59 -8.68 4.30 8.31
N LEU A 60 -8.53 5.61 8.27
CA LEU A 60 -9.38 6.51 7.49
C LEU A 60 -8.66 6.93 6.21
N ASN A 61 -9.40 6.99 5.11
CA ASN A 61 -8.88 7.29 3.78
C ASN A 61 -9.60 8.50 3.19
N TYR A 62 -8.84 9.53 2.83
CA TYR A 62 -9.36 10.77 2.27
C TYR A 62 -8.72 11.09 0.91
N THR A 63 -9.53 11.58 -0.03
CA THR A 63 -9.07 12.04 -1.34
C THR A 63 -8.38 13.41 -1.28
N HIS A 64 -8.74 14.22 -0.28
CA HIS A 64 -8.19 15.56 -0.02
C HIS A 64 -7.69 15.62 1.43
N ALA A 65 -6.88 16.63 1.76
CA ALA A 65 -6.40 16.84 3.12
C ALA A 65 -7.62 17.00 4.04
N PRO A 66 -7.85 16.06 5.00
CA PRO A 66 -9.01 16.13 5.86
C PRO A 66 -8.86 17.26 6.87
N THR A 67 -9.99 17.79 7.33
CA THR A 67 -9.98 18.64 8.52
C THR A 67 -9.98 17.78 9.78
N PHE A 68 -9.52 18.36 10.87
CA PHE A 68 -9.56 17.69 12.17
C PHE A 68 -10.99 17.31 12.60
N ASP A 69 -11.95 18.22 12.37
CA ASP A 69 -13.35 18.04 12.74
C ASP A 69 -13.97 16.87 11.93
N GLN A 70 -13.62 16.76 10.64
CA GLN A 70 -14.02 15.63 9.80
C GLN A 70 -13.48 14.29 10.31
N ILE A 71 -12.22 14.24 10.73
CA ILE A 71 -11.62 13.02 11.30
C ILE A 71 -12.37 12.60 12.56
N LEU A 72 -12.68 13.53 13.46
CA LEU A 72 -13.42 13.22 14.68
C LEU A 72 -14.81 12.66 14.37
N GLN A 73 -15.52 13.25 13.41
CA GLN A 73 -16.83 12.78 12.96
C GLN A 73 -16.75 11.34 12.42
N ASP A 74 -15.76 11.05 11.57
CA ASP A 74 -15.57 9.74 10.97
C ASP A 74 -15.09 8.67 11.97
N THR A 75 -14.51 9.07 13.11
CA THR A 75 -14.13 8.14 14.20
C THR A 75 -15.30 7.73 15.10
N GLU A 76 -16.54 8.05 14.74
CA GLU A 76 -17.75 7.82 15.56
C GLU A 76 -17.67 8.45 16.96
N SER A 77 -16.78 9.44 17.16
CA SER A 77 -16.63 10.16 18.41
C SER A 77 -17.70 11.25 18.52
N SER A 78 -18.96 10.84 18.70
CA SER A 78 -20.15 11.71 18.75
C SER A 78 -20.32 12.50 20.06
N THR A 79 -19.32 12.53 20.93
CA THR A 79 -19.46 13.23 22.21
C THR A 79 -19.04 14.69 22.07
N ALA A 80 -19.79 15.61 22.67
CA ALA A 80 -19.42 17.02 22.82
C ALA A 80 -18.16 17.13 23.69
N VAL A 81 -17.00 16.86 23.10
CA VAL A 81 -15.73 16.88 23.80
C VAL A 81 -15.12 18.26 23.71
N SER A 82 -14.85 18.87 24.87
CA SER A 82 -14.13 20.13 24.92
C SER A 82 -12.69 19.91 24.47
N PHE A 83 -12.31 20.54 23.35
CA PHE A 83 -10.95 20.52 22.86
C PHE A 83 -10.11 21.57 23.56
N GLY A 84 -8.92 21.18 24.03
CA GLY A 84 -7.91 22.15 24.42
C GLY A 84 -7.33 22.89 23.21
N PRO A 85 -6.56 23.97 23.40
CA PRO A 85 -6.00 24.80 22.32
C PRO A 85 -4.86 24.12 21.53
N ALA A 86 -4.89 22.80 21.34
CA ALA A 86 -3.90 22.09 20.57
C ALA A 86 -3.89 22.59 19.12
N ALA A 87 -2.70 22.70 18.53
CA ALA A 87 -2.56 22.90 17.09
C ALA A 87 -3.42 21.86 16.35
N ARG A 88 -4.00 22.18 15.20
CA ARG A 88 -4.69 21.19 14.35
C ARG A 88 -3.65 20.43 13.53
N PRO A 89 -3.89 19.16 13.14
CA PRO A 89 -2.90 18.41 12.41
C PRO A 89 -2.59 19.06 11.06
N ASP A 90 -1.31 19.15 10.72
CA ASP A 90 -0.86 19.77 9.47
C ASP A 90 -0.64 18.70 8.39
N PHE A 91 -1.69 18.44 7.62
CA PHE A 91 -1.67 17.49 6.51
C PHE A 91 -0.85 17.96 5.30
N THR A 92 -0.27 19.17 5.31
CA THR A 92 0.63 19.60 4.22
C THR A 92 1.98 18.89 4.28
N ARG A 93 2.38 18.38 5.46
CA ARG A 93 3.71 17.79 5.71
C ARG A 93 3.77 16.28 5.45
N SER A 94 2.66 15.57 5.67
CA SER A 94 2.57 14.13 5.45
C SER A 94 1.18 13.72 4.98
N ARG A 95 1.13 12.77 4.04
CA ARG A 95 -0.12 12.14 3.59
C ARG A 95 -0.43 10.85 4.36
N GLU A 96 0.48 10.40 5.22
CA GLU A 96 0.32 9.22 6.06
C GLU A 96 0.70 9.59 7.49
N ILE A 97 -0.28 9.59 8.40
CA ILE A 97 -0.08 10.02 9.78
C ILE A 97 -0.92 9.17 10.73
N SER A 98 -0.38 8.92 11.93
CA SER A 98 -1.17 8.41 13.04
C SER A 98 -1.50 9.54 14.01
N LEU A 99 -2.77 9.62 14.38
CA LEU A 99 -3.27 10.49 15.42
C LEU A 99 -3.65 9.63 16.62
N THR A 100 -2.88 9.74 17.70
CA THR A 100 -3.20 9.10 18.98
C THR A 100 -3.88 10.11 19.88
N PHE A 101 -5.16 9.90 20.12
CA PHE A 101 -5.98 10.76 20.93
C PHE A 101 -6.04 10.27 22.38
N PHE A 102 -6.14 11.22 23.31
CA PHE A 102 -6.16 10.95 24.75
C PHE A 102 -6.79 12.14 25.48
N PHE A 103 -7.28 11.92 26.69
CA PHE A 103 -7.76 13.01 27.55
C PHE A 103 -6.64 13.47 28.49
N ASP A 104 -6.50 14.79 28.65
CA ASP A 104 -5.63 15.36 29.68
C ASP A 104 -6.28 15.30 31.07
N SER A 105 -5.57 15.74 32.11
CA SER A 105 -6.05 15.74 33.49
C SER A 105 -7.27 16.63 33.71
N GLU A 106 -7.55 17.56 32.81
CA GLU A 106 -8.71 18.45 32.85
C GLU A 106 -9.89 17.87 32.05
N GLY A 107 -9.78 16.64 31.56
CA GLY A 107 -10.82 15.99 30.75
C GLY A 107 -10.94 16.57 29.35
N ARG A 108 -9.94 17.31 28.85
CA ARG A 108 -9.93 17.82 27.49
C ARG A 108 -9.29 16.81 26.55
N LEU A 109 -9.88 16.66 25.36
CA LEU A 109 -9.28 15.80 24.34
C LEU A 109 -8.06 16.47 23.72
N ARG A 110 -7.01 15.68 23.61
CA ARG A 110 -5.72 16.00 23.03
C ARG A 110 -5.36 14.91 22.03
N TYR A 111 -4.37 15.19 21.20
CA TYR A 111 -3.81 14.19 20.31
C TYR A 111 -2.29 14.36 20.18
N ARG A 112 -1.62 13.29 19.76
CA ARG A 112 -0.23 13.30 19.33
C ARG A 112 -0.15 12.77 17.90
N GLU A 113 0.57 13.50 17.07
CA GLU A 113 1.00 13.04 15.77
C GLU A 113 2.14 12.05 15.91
N GLY A 114 2.14 11.03 15.07
CA GLY A 114 3.23 10.09 14.94
C GLY A 114 3.20 9.38 13.60
N PRO A 115 4.23 8.57 13.31
CA PRO A 115 4.20 7.70 12.15
C PRO A 115 3.06 6.68 12.28
N CYS A 116 2.48 6.27 11.16
CA CYS A 116 1.59 5.11 11.11
C CYS A 116 2.25 3.90 11.78
N SER A 117 1.43 3.10 12.46
CA SER A 117 1.86 1.81 13.00
C SER A 117 2.38 0.92 11.88
N VAL A 118 3.28 0.01 12.24
CA VAL A 118 3.90 -0.90 11.26
C VAL A 118 2.85 -1.81 10.64
N LYS A 119 1.87 -2.28 11.42
CA LYS A 119 0.66 -2.95 10.91
C LYS A 119 -0.07 -2.12 9.84
N THR A 120 -0.26 -0.83 10.07
CA THR A 120 -0.92 0.06 9.09
C THR A 120 -0.07 0.18 7.82
N LEU A 121 1.25 0.35 7.95
CA LEU A 121 2.18 0.35 6.82
C LEU A 121 2.06 -0.94 5.99
N TRP A 122 1.98 -2.10 6.65
CA TRP A 122 1.78 -3.39 5.97
C TRP A 122 0.49 -3.43 5.15
N ILE A 123 -0.64 -3.01 5.76
CA ILE A 123 -1.96 -2.99 5.12
C ILE A 123 -1.95 -2.10 3.86
N LEU A 124 -1.19 -1.00 3.90
CA LEU A 124 -1.03 -0.07 2.77
C LEU A 124 0.00 -0.55 1.73
N GLY A 125 0.61 -1.72 1.92
CA GLY A 125 1.66 -2.23 1.03
C GLY A 125 2.97 -1.44 1.12
N ARG A 126 3.22 -0.76 2.25
CA ARG A 126 4.46 -0.03 2.52
C ARG A 126 5.51 -0.96 3.13
N PRO A 127 6.81 -0.70 2.89
CA PRO A 127 7.88 -1.42 3.57
C PRO A 127 7.81 -1.27 5.08
N LEU A 128 8.08 -2.35 5.81
CA LEU A 128 8.10 -2.37 7.27
C LEU A 128 9.43 -1.85 7.80
N PRO A 129 9.42 -0.90 8.76
CA PRO A 129 10.63 -0.43 9.42
C PRO A 129 11.18 -1.53 10.33
N LEU A 130 12.31 -2.12 9.94
CA LEU A 130 12.94 -3.25 10.60
C LEU A 130 13.27 -2.94 12.07
N ASN A 131 13.63 -1.70 12.37
CA ASN A 131 13.95 -1.26 13.73
C ASN A 131 12.73 -1.01 14.62
N ARG A 132 11.53 -0.90 14.05
CA ARG A 132 10.29 -0.62 14.81
C ARG A 132 9.28 -1.77 14.81
N ALA A 133 9.34 -2.67 13.82
CA ALA A 133 8.39 -3.77 13.66
C ALA A 133 8.41 -4.74 14.86
N THR A 134 7.23 -5.19 15.29
CA THR A 134 7.11 -6.24 16.31
C THR A 134 7.40 -7.62 15.71
N ALA A 135 7.56 -8.64 16.56
CA ALA A 135 7.76 -10.01 16.09
C ALA A 135 6.53 -10.51 15.29
N GLU A 136 5.32 -10.15 15.73
CA GLU A 136 4.08 -10.52 15.06
C GLU A 136 3.99 -9.89 13.66
N GLU A 137 4.40 -8.62 13.53
CA GLU A 137 4.41 -7.91 12.24
C GLU A 137 5.48 -8.46 11.30
N LEU A 138 6.68 -8.76 11.82
CA LEU A 138 7.74 -9.40 11.03
C LEU A 138 7.34 -10.80 10.56
N ALA A 139 6.51 -11.52 11.34
CA ALA A 139 5.99 -12.83 10.97
C ALA A 139 4.96 -12.79 9.82
N LEU A 140 4.52 -11.60 9.39
CA LEU A 140 3.70 -11.43 8.18
C LEU A 140 4.54 -11.50 6.90
N LEU A 141 5.87 -11.38 7.00
CA LEU A 141 6.76 -11.42 5.84
C LEU A 141 6.83 -12.82 5.22
N PRO A 142 6.89 -12.93 3.88
CA PRO A 142 6.92 -14.22 3.21
C PRO A 142 8.17 -15.03 3.60
N GLY A 143 7.95 -16.16 4.26
CA GLY A 143 9.02 -17.05 4.72
C GLY A 143 9.62 -16.69 6.08
N ILE A 144 9.04 -15.72 6.81
CA ILE A 144 9.39 -15.43 8.20
C ILE A 144 8.26 -15.92 9.09
N GLY A 145 8.48 -17.04 9.77
CA GLY A 145 7.58 -17.52 10.82
C GLY A 145 7.90 -16.91 12.19
N PRO A 146 7.09 -17.22 13.22
CA PRO A 146 7.28 -16.70 14.59
C PRO A 146 8.69 -16.91 15.15
N VAL A 147 9.31 -18.07 14.86
CA VAL A 147 10.67 -18.41 15.31
C VAL A 147 11.72 -17.48 14.69
N LEU A 148 11.62 -17.18 13.39
CA LEU A 148 12.56 -16.28 12.72
C LEU A 148 12.32 -14.83 13.14
N ALA A 149 11.05 -14.42 13.30
CA ALA A 149 10.71 -13.10 13.80
C ALA A 149 11.25 -12.84 15.22
N ALA A 150 11.15 -13.84 16.11
CA ALA A 150 11.76 -13.79 17.44
C ALA A 150 13.28 -13.64 17.37
N ARG A 151 13.95 -14.33 16.43
CA ARG A 151 15.41 -14.17 16.24
C ARG A 151 15.79 -12.79 15.70
N ILE A 152 14.98 -12.22 14.81
CA ILE A 152 15.20 -10.86 14.29
C ILE A 152 15.09 -9.83 15.42
N THR A 153 14.08 -9.95 16.27
CA THR A 153 13.90 -9.02 17.41
C THR A 153 14.97 -9.20 18.49
N ALA A 154 15.41 -10.44 18.75
CA ALA A 154 16.56 -10.72 19.62
C ALA A 154 17.83 -10.07 19.06
N PHE A 155 18.16 -10.32 17.79
CA PHE A 155 19.32 -9.72 17.12
C PHE A 155 19.28 -8.18 17.18
N ARG A 156 18.10 -7.58 16.95
CA ARG A 156 17.90 -6.13 17.08
C ARG A 156 18.25 -5.62 18.47
N THR A 157 17.81 -6.33 19.50
CA THR A 157 18.03 -5.96 20.90
C THR A 157 19.51 -6.08 21.26
N ASP A 158 20.15 -7.19 20.88
CA ASP A 158 21.56 -7.46 21.19
C ASP A 158 22.52 -6.49 20.48
N ARG A 159 22.17 -6.02 19.28
CA ARG A 159 23.01 -5.12 18.47
C ARG A 159 22.63 -3.64 18.62
N GLY A 160 21.58 -3.32 19.39
CA GLY A 160 21.07 -1.95 19.51
C GLY A 160 20.40 -1.41 18.24
N GLY A 161 19.99 -2.28 17.33
CA GLY A 161 19.37 -1.93 16.05
C GLY A 161 20.06 -2.55 14.83
N PHE A 162 19.42 -2.37 13.68
CA PHE A 162 19.97 -2.64 12.36
C PHE A 162 20.45 -1.34 11.72
N THR A 163 21.66 -1.35 11.19
CA THR A 163 22.24 -0.26 10.38
C THR A 163 22.21 -0.58 8.89
N SER A 164 21.98 -1.85 8.52
CA SER A 164 21.82 -2.30 7.14
C SER A 164 20.89 -3.51 7.09
N LEU A 165 20.07 -3.60 6.03
CA LEU A 165 19.23 -4.77 5.81
C LEU A 165 20.06 -6.06 5.63
N HIS A 166 21.32 -5.97 5.17
CA HIS A 166 22.17 -7.15 4.96
C HIS A 166 22.52 -7.88 6.27
N GLN A 167 22.49 -7.18 7.41
CA GLN A 167 22.72 -7.79 8.73
C GLN A 167 21.69 -8.87 9.06
N LEU A 168 20.51 -8.88 8.41
CA LEU A 168 19.55 -9.97 8.53
C LEU A 168 20.15 -11.34 8.15
N MET A 169 21.13 -11.38 7.24
CA MET A 169 21.78 -12.62 6.84
C MET A 169 22.76 -13.18 7.88
N GLU A 170 23.11 -12.39 8.90
CA GLU A 170 23.87 -12.88 10.07
C GLU A 170 23.00 -13.77 10.98
N ILE A 171 21.67 -13.64 10.87
CA ILE A 171 20.72 -14.38 11.70
C ILE A 171 20.59 -15.82 11.20
N LYS A 172 20.80 -16.78 12.12
CA LYS A 172 20.64 -18.21 11.82
C LYS A 172 19.23 -18.51 11.28
N GLY A 173 19.19 -19.02 10.04
CA GLY A 173 17.96 -19.37 9.34
C GLY A 173 17.52 -18.35 8.28
N ILE A 174 18.16 -17.18 8.24
CA ILE A 174 18.00 -16.23 7.13
C ILE A 174 19.23 -16.35 6.23
N LYS A 175 19.01 -16.83 5.01
CA LYS A 175 20.04 -16.95 3.97
C LYS A 175 19.64 -16.13 2.76
N GLU A 176 20.52 -16.04 1.77
CA GLU A 176 20.32 -15.25 0.54
C GLU A 176 18.93 -15.44 -0.08
N LYS A 177 18.44 -16.69 -0.16
CA LYS A 177 17.12 -17.00 -0.71
C LYS A 177 15.98 -16.32 0.06
N THR A 178 16.02 -16.36 1.39
CA THR A 178 15.00 -15.71 2.24
C THR A 178 15.17 -14.20 2.20
N PHE A 179 16.40 -13.72 2.31
CA PHE A 179 16.71 -12.29 2.26
C PHE A 179 16.22 -11.62 0.97
N LYS A 180 16.51 -12.22 -0.20
CA LYS A 180 16.02 -11.71 -1.50
C LYS A 180 14.50 -11.59 -1.56
N LYS A 181 13.76 -12.47 -0.89
CA LYS A 181 12.29 -12.45 -0.86
C LYS A 181 11.76 -11.32 0.02
N ILE A 182 12.40 -11.04 1.15
CA ILE A 182 11.84 -10.12 2.15
C ILE A 182 12.38 -8.69 2.03
N LYS A 183 13.56 -8.47 1.44
CA LYS A 183 14.22 -7.16 1.45
C LYS A 183 13.39 -6.02 0.83
N ALA A 184 12.54 -6.34 -0.15
CA ALA A 184 11.67 -5.36 -0.81
C ALA A 184 10.54 -4.86 0.10
N TYR A 185 10.24 -5.60 1.16
CA TYR A 185 9.20 -5.28 2.14
C TYR A 185 9.76 -4.61 3.38
N LEU A 186 11.04 -4.21 3.39
CA LEU A 186 11.73 -3.69 4.57
C LEU A 186 12.36 -2.34 4.30
N THR A 187 12.33 -1.49 5.33
CA THR A 187 13.13 -0.27 5.46
C THR A 187 13.86 -0.29 6.80
N LEU A 188 14.88 0.56 6.97
CA LEU A 188 15.55 0.74 8.25
C LEU A 188 14.77 1.65 9.20
#